data_AF-A0A0C2R9Y4-F1
#
_entry.id   AF-A0A0C2R9Y4-F1
#
_cell.length_a   1.000
_cell.length_b   1.000
_cell.length_c   1.000
_cell.angle_alpha   90.00
_cell.angle_beta   90.00
_cell.angle_gamma   90.00
#
_symmetry.space_group_name_H-M   'P 1'
#
loop_
_entity.id
_entity.type
_entity.pdbx_description
1 polymer ?
#
loop_
_entity_poly.entity_id
_entity_poly.type
_entity_poly.pdbx_seq_one_letter_code
_entity_poly.pdbx_strand_id
1 'polypeptide(L)'
;MHVKSRKWKKPVLGAAALTLAGSLVFMPDTGEAKSLKHSIEELNEKEKIYSADVTETVLKALKKETKGKFSVPEALILLQTLSKTEVMDIYFDQSGKKLKPNESRKIILDIFKIDLDAVSALGEGRQADSYPDETMKGIRKELGIDPESTSKDSYIMSLSKVQAMDLYIAAFGKKISGEELRLIINQVFGINLDGISGLEKARVSLYSKNQWITQTDRDLVVVHTGRGDVDVWIYPTAYFKEKTGLQELPPVLQEKLKALGFTYNEQLDAFYYANDKGVSVSDAFKGQTMGAVISTIAEGYSDL
;
A
#
# COMPACT_ATOMS: atom_id res chain seq x y z
N MET A 1 -3.72 30.68 28.15
CA MET A 1 -3.57 31.15 26.74
C MET A 1 -4.48 30.31 25.85
N HIS A 2 -5.53 30.91 25.29
CA HIS A 2 -6.44 30.23 24.35
C HIS A 2 -5.78 30.04 22.99
N VAL A 3 -5.49 28.78 22.63
CA VAL A 3 -5.09 28.43 21.27
C VAL A 3 -6.35 28.22 20.44
N LYS A 4 -6.59 29.12 19.49
CA LYS A 4 -7.65 29.02 18.49
C LYS A 4 -7.45 27.77 17.63
N SER A 5 -8.48 26.93 17.53
CA SER A 5 -8.50 25.79 16.62
C SER A 5 -8.42 26.27 15.18
N ARG A 6 -7.37 25.83 14.48
CA ARG A 6 -7.15 26.09 13.06
C ARG A 6 -8.13 25.24 12.28
N LYS A 7 -9.18 25.85 11.71
CA LYS A 7 -10.09 25.18 10.76
C LYS A 7 -9.27 24.70 9.57
N TRP A 8 -9.14 23.39 9.42
CA TRP A 8 -8.52 22.78 8.25
C TRP A 8 -9.39 23.02 7.02
N LYS A 9 -8.79 23.58 5.97
CA LYS A 9 -9.38 23.61 4.63
C LYS A 9 -9.33 22.17 4.12
N LYS A 10 -10.47 21.65 3.66
CA LYS A 10 -10.53 20.36 2.96
C LYS A 10 -9.50 20.36 1.82
N PRO A 11 -8.74 19.29 1.59
CA PRO A 11 -7.98 19.17 0.36
C PRO A 11 -8.98 19.24 -0.79
N VAL A 12 -8.81 20.25 -1.64
CA VAL A 12 -9.46 20.30 -2.94
C VAL A 12 -8.77 19.20 -3.75
N LEU A 13 -9.47 18.08 -4.00
CA LEU A 13 -9.03 17.14 -5.02
C LEU A 13 -8.70 17.96 -6.27
N GLY A 14 -7.44 17.87 -6.73
CA GLY A 14 -7.03 18.46 -7.99
C GLY A 14 -8.02 18.02 -9.05
N ALA A 15 -8.59 18.99 -9.76
CA ALA A 15 -9.59 18.72 -10.79
C ALA A 15 -9.04 17.73 -11.81
N ALA A 16 -9.45 16.46 -11.72
CA ALA A 16 -9.34 15.53 -12.83
C ALA A 16 -10.30 16.02 -13.91
N ALA A 17 -9.79 16.83 -14.83
CA ALA A 17 -10.53 17.28 -16.00
C ALA A 17 -10.72 16.08 -16.94
N LEU A 18 -11.83 15.35 -16.78
CA LEU A 18 -12.30 14.40 -17.78
C LEU A 18 -13.01 15.17 -18.91
N THR A 19 -12.33 15.36 -20.03
CA THR A 19 -12.99 15.65 -21.32
C THR A 19 -13.43 14.33 -21.94
N LEU A 20 -14.64 13.88 -21.60
CA LEU A 20 -15.33 12.81 -22.34
C LEU A 20 -16.15 13.45 -23.46
N ALA A 21 -15.59 13.45 -24.67
CA ALA A 21 -16.38 13.68 -25.88
C ALA A 21 -17.05 12.35 -26.25
N GLY A 22 -18.33 12.20 -25.92
CA GLY A 22 -19.13 11.02 -26.26
C GLY A 22 -20.61 11.38 -26.32
N SER A 23 -21.21 11.18 -27.49
CA SER A 23 -22.61 11.48 -27.82
C SER A 23 -23.61 10.80 -26.88
N LEU A 24 -24.40 11.61 -26.17
CA LEU A 24 -25.53 11.19 -25.34
C LEU A 24 -26.64 10.58 -26.21
N VAL A 25 -26.87 9.28 -26.06
CA VAL A 25 -28.17 8.67 -26.39
C VAL A 25 -28.92 8.54 -25.06
N PHE A 26 -29.91 9.40 -24.84
CA PHE A 26 -30.86 9.25 -23.74
C PHE A 26 -31.81 8.10 -24.07
N MET A 27 -31.71 6.99 -23.34
CA MET A 27 -32.80 6.01 -23.24
C MET A 27 -33.58 6.25 -21.93
N PRO A 28 -34.92 6.13 -21.95
CA PRO A 28 -35.73 6.36 -20.77
C PRO A 28 -35.57 5.23 -19.75
N ASP A 29 -35.49 5.65 -18.50
CA ASP A 29 -35.35 4.84 -17.30
C ASP A 29 -36.67 4.14 -16.94
N THR A 30 -36.76 2.84 -17.25
CA THR A 30 -37.77 1.94 -16.70
C THR A 30 -37.09 0.64 -16.28
N GLY A 31 -36.45 0.65 -15.12
CA GLY A 31 -35.89 -0.54 -14.49
C GLY A 31 -35.77 -0.32 -12.99
N GLU A 32 -36.22 -1.29 -12.19
CA GLU A 32 -36.11 -1.27 -10.73
C GLU A 32 -34.73 -0.77 -10.29
N ALA A 33 -34.70 0.17 -9.33
CA ALA A 33 -33.46 0.70 -8.78
C ALA A 33 -32.68 -0.40 -8.04
N LYS A 34 -31.92 -1.21 -8.79
CA LYS A 34 -30.97 -2.17 -8.23
C LYS A 34 -30.02 -1.42 -7.31
N SER A 35 -29.90 -1.90 -6.08
CA SER A 35 -28.97 -1.28 -5.13
C SER A 35 -27.55 -1.32 -5.70
N LEU A 36 -26.75 -0.27 -5.46
CA LEU A 36 -25.35 -0.18 -5.93
C LEU A 36 -24.54 -1.44 -5.58
N LYS A 37 -24.82 -2.02 -4.41
CA LYS A 37 -24.22 -3.26 -3.94
C LYS A 37 -24.50 -4.44 -4.87
N HIS A 38 -25.76 -4.60 -5.28
CA HIS A 38 -26.15 -5.66 -6.22
C HIS A 38 -25.46 -5.49 -7.58
N SER A 39 -25.31 -4.26 -8.06
CA SER A 39 -24.58 -4.00 -9.31
C SER A 39 -23.09 -4.32 -9.21
N ILE A 40 -22.47 -4.14 -8.04
CA ILE A 40 -21.06 -4.48 -7.79
C ILE A 40 -20.87 -6.00 -7.67
N GLU A 41 -21.81 -6.69 -7.03
CA GLU A 41 -21.76 -8.14 -6.85
C GLU A 41 -21.86 -8.90 -8.18
N GLU A 42 -22.57 -8.34 -9.16
CA GLU A 42 -22.73 -8.90 -10.51
C GLU A 42 -21.51 -8.68 -11.43
N LEU A 43 -20.53 -7.88 -11.02
CA LEU A 43 -19.29 -7.71 -11.78
C LEU A 43 -18.52 -9.03 -11.85
N ASN A 44 -17.86 -9.29 -12.98
CA ASN A 44 -16.96 -10.42 -13.11
C ASN A 44 -15.79 -10.27 -12.11
N GLU A 45 -15.24 -11.36 -11.59
CA GLU A 45 -14.07 -11.34 -10.71
C GLU A 45 -12.88 -10.58 -11.32
N LYS A 46 -12.72 -10.63 -12.66
CA LYS A 46 -11.68 -9.86 -13.37
C LYS A 46 -11.91 -8.34 -13.37
N GLU A 47 -13.13 -7.89 -13.11
CA GLU A 47 -13.51 -6.48 -13.07
C GLU A 47 -13.45 -5.92 -11.63
N LYS A 48 -13.41 -6.79 -10.62
CA LYS A 48 -13.31 -6.41 -9.21
C LYS A 48 -11.88 -6.06 -8.85
N ILE A 49 -11.63 -4.78 -8.62
CA ILE A 49 -10.33 -4.26 -8.18
C ILE A 49 -10.17 -4.48 -6.67
N TYR A 50 -11.23 -4.23 -5.92
CA TYR A 50 -11.30 -4.32 -4.46
C TYR A 50 -12.49 -5.18 -4.03
N SER A 51 -12.60 -5.46 -2.73
CA SER A 51 -13.78 -6.13 -2.18
C SER A 51 -15.05 -5.30 -2.42
N ALA A 52 -16.21 -5.96 -2.39
CA ALA A 52 -17.49 -5.28 -2.60
C ALA A 52 -17.73 -4.17 -1.56
N ASP A 53 -17.29 -4.35 -0.31
CA ASP A 53 -17.43 -3.36 0.77
C ASP A 53 -16.58 -2.11 0.53
N VAL A 54 -15.31 -2.29 0.15
CA VAL A 54 -14.42 -1.17 -0.20
C VAL A 54 -14.98 -0.42 -1.40
N THR A 55 -15.32 -1.15 -2.47
CA THR A 55 -15.89 -0.59 -3.69
C THR A 55 -17.16 0.20 -3.40
N GLU A 56 -18.13 -0.40 -2.71
CA GLU A 56 -19.41 0.25 -2.38
C GLU A 56 -19.20 1.53 -1.55
N THR A 57 -18.33 1.47 -0.54
CA THR A 57 -18.06 2.60 0.36
C THR A 57 -17.42 3.76 -0.39
N VAL A 58 -16.38 3.50 -1.18
CA VAL A 58 -15.69 4.53 -1.97
C VAL A 58 -16.61 5.10 -3.05
N LEU A 59 -17.38 4.26 -3.76
CA LEU A 59 -18.30 4.76 -4.77
C LEU A 59 -19.42 5.63 -4.19
N LYS A 60 -19.96 5.28 -3.00
CA LYS A 60 -20.94 6.14 -2.30
C LYS A 60 -20.34 7.50 -1.94
N ALA A 61 -19.09 7.52 -1.50
CA ALA A 61 -18.36 8.74 -1.18
C ALA A 61 -18.22 9.66 -2.40
N LEU A 62 -17.72 9.10 -3.51
CA LEU A 62 -17.53 9.81 -4.75
C LEU A 62 -18.88 10.34 -5.29
N LYS A 63 -19.97 9.54 -5.20
CA LYS A 63 -21.31 9.99 -5.63
C LYS A 63 -21.80 11.18 -4.81
N LYS A 64 -21.54 11.18 -3.51
CA LYS A 64 -21.92 12.30 -2.62
C LYS A 64 -21.18 13.58 -2.99
N GLU A 65 -19.90 13.49 -3.35
CA GLU A 65 -19.09 14.64 -3.75
C GLU A 65 -19.49 15.20 -5.12
N THR A 66 -19.85 14.34 -6.07
CA THR A 66 -20.28 14.76 -7.41
C THR A 66 -21.77 15.07 -7.52
N LYS A 67 -22.55 14.94 -6.44
CA LYS A 67 -24.02 15.07 -6.42
C LYS A 67 -24.72 14.06 -7.36
N GLY A 68 -24.20 12.83 -7.44
CA GLY A 68 -24.84 11.70 -8.12
C GLY A 68 -24.71 11.69 -9.65
N LYS A 69 -23.72 12.38 -10.21
CA LYS A 69 -23.62 12.64 -11.66
C LYS A 69 -23.11 11.49 -12.53
N PHE A 70 -22.78 10.34 -11.96
CA PHE A 70 -22.15 9.25 -12.71
C PHE A 70 -22.83 7.89 -12.50
N SER A 71 -22.90 7.14 -13.59
CA SER A 71 -23.32 5.74 -13.68
C SER A 71 -22.33 4.80 -12.98
N VAL A 72 -22.69 3.53 -12.79
CA VAL A 72 -21.78 2.53 -12.18
C VAL A 72 -20.51 2.32 -13.01
N PRO A 73 -20.56 2.17 -14.35
CA PRO A 73 -19.34 2.06 -15.16
C PRO A 73 -18.40 3.26 -15.03
N GLU A 74 -18.93 4.49 -15.07
CA GLU A 74 -18.13 5.70 -14.89
C GLU A 74 -17.50 5.78 -13.48
N ALA A 75 -18.22 5.31 -12.46
CA ALA A 75 -17.72 5.22 -11.10
C ALA A 75 -16.54 4.24 -10.98
N LEU A 76 -16.61 3.10 -11.68
CA LEU A 76 -15.54 2.10 -11.69
C LEU A 76 -14.29 2.62 -12.43
N ILE A 77 -14.48 3.36 -13.53
CA ILE A 77 -13.37 4.04 -14.22
C ILE A 77 -12.71 5.04 -13.27
N LEU A 78 -13.49 5.85 -12.56
CA LEU A 78 -12.96 6.80 -11.57
C LEU A 78 -12.18 6.08 -10.47
N LEU A 79 -12.70 4.96 -9.95
CA LEU A 79 -12.04 4.15 -8.93
C LEU A 79 -10.66 3.62 -9.39
N GLN A 80 -10.50 3.29 -10.67
CA GLN A 80 -9.22 2.86 -11.25
C GLN A 80 -8.19 3.99 -11.36
N THR A 81 -8.64 5.26 -11.35
CA THR A 81 -7.73 6.41 -11.40
C THR A 81 -7.16 6.78 -10.04
N LEU A 82 -7.82 6.35 -8.95
CA LEU A 82 -7.38 6.60 -7.59
C LEU A 82 -6.21 5.68 -7.22
N SER A 83 -5.22 6.24 -6.54
CA SER A 83 -4.19 5.46 -5.85
C SER A 83 -4.80 4.63 -4.72
N LYS A 84 -4.15 3.52 -4.35
CA LYS A 84 -4.55 2.73 -3.17
C LYS A 84 -4.63 3.57 -1.90
N THR A 85 -3.74 4.54 -1.72
CA THR A 85 -3.79 5.47 -0.57
C THR A 85 -5.02 6.36 -0.60
N GLU A 86 -5.43 6.87 -1.77
CA GLU A 86 -6.66 7.66 -1.88
C GLU A 86 -7.91 6.81 -1.64
N VAL A 87 -7.94 5.59 -2.17
CA VAL A 87 -9.04 4.63 -1.90
C VAL A 87 -9.16 4.36 -0.41
N MET A 88 -8.03 4.12 0.26
CA MET A 88 -7.97 3.93 1.70
C MET A 88 -8.47 5.19 2.43
N ASP A 89 -7.93 6.37 2.15
CA ASP A 89 -8.32 7.60 2.84
C ASP A 89 -9.81 7.89 2.67
N ILE A 90 -10.37 7.73 1.46
CA ILE A 90 -11.81 7.88 1.21
C ILE A 90 -12.62 6.86 2.01
N TYR A 91 -12.19 5.59 2.04
CA TYR A 91 -12.87 4.54 2.81
C TYR A 91 -12.93 4.90 4.30
N PHE A 92 -11.77 5.24 4.88
CA PHE A 92 -11.67 5.59 6.30
C PHE A 92 -12.45 6.87 6.60
N ASP A 93 -12.45 7.86 5.71
CA ASP A 93 -13.22 9.08 5.88
C ASP A 93 -14.74 8.88 5.85
N GLN A 94 -15.22 7.88 5.12
CA GLN A 94 -16.65 7.71 4.86
C GLN A 94 -17.30 6.61 5.70
N SER A 95 -16.50 5.65 6.17
CA SER A 95 -16.95 4.60 7.08
C SER A 95 -17.65 5.15 8.32
N GLY A 96 -17.30 6.36 8.78
CA GLY A 96 -17.98 7.12 9.84
C GLY A 96 -18.00 6.42 11.21
N LYS A 97 -17.40 5.23 11.32
CA LYS A 97 -17.40 4.35 12.48
C LYS A 97 -16.03 4.36 13.13
N LYS A 98 -16.00 4.06 14.43
CA LYS A 98 -14.77 3.63 15.10
C LYS A 98 -14.45 2.24 14.56
N LEU A 99 -13.54 2.16 13.59
CA LEU A 99 -13.12 0.89 13.00
C LEU A 99 -12.47 0.03 14.07
N LYS A 100 -12.87 -1.23 14.11
CA LYS A 100 -12.21 -2.21 14.97
C LYS A 100 -10.85 -2.57 14.36
N PRO A 101 -9.84 -2.91 15.17
CA PRO A 101 -8.51 -3.21 14.63
C PRO A 101 -8.49 -4.33 13.58
N ASN A 102 -9.31 -5.37 13.75
CA ASN A 102 -9.45 -6.45 12.77
C ASN A 102 -10.06 -5.98 11.43
N GLU A 103 -10.99 -5.02 11.47
CA GLU A 103 -11.54 -4.41 10.25
C GLU A 103 -10.46 -3.60 9.53
N SER A 104 -9.63 -2.85 10.26
CA SER A 104 -8.49 -2.12 9.66
C SER A 104 -7.56 -3.06 8.90
N ARG A 105 -7.16 -4.19 9.49
CA ARG A 105 -6.29 -5.17 8.81
C ARG A 105 -6.94 -5.79 7.58
N LYS A 106 -8.25 -6.10 7.65
CA LYS A 106 -9.00 -6.58 6.48
C LYS A 106 -9.00 -5.57 5.33
N ILE A 107 -9.13 -4.28 5.63
CA ILE A 107 -9.11 -3.23 4.59
C ILE A 107 -7.71 -3.09 3.97
N ILE A 108 -6.65 -3.25 4.76
CA ILE A 108 -5.27 -3.32 4.21
C ILE A 108 -5.13 -4.52 3.27
N LEU A 109 -5.63 -5.69 3.67
CA LEU A 109 -5.64 -6.86 2.80
C LEU A 109 -6.47 -6.62 1.53
N ASP A 110 -7.64 -5.99 1.62
CA ASP A 110 -8.50 -5.76 0.46
C ASP A 110 -7.89 -4.77 -0.54
N ILE A 111 -7.26 -3.70 -0.06
CA ILE A 111 -6.70 -2.61 -0.89
C ILE A 111 -5.28 -2.93 -1.36
N PHE A 112 -4.41 -3.35 -0.45
CA PHE A 112 -2.98 -3.54 -0.73
C PHE A 112 -2.62 -5.00 -1.00
N LYS A 113 -3.52 -5.96 -0.73
CA LYS A 113 -3.24 -7.41 -0.80
C LYS A 113 -2.14 -7.85 0.15
N ILE A 114 -1.96 -7.10 1.26
CA ILE A 114 -0.96 -7.38 2.29
C ILE A 114 -1.66 -7.96 3.51
N ASP A 115 -1.24 -9.17 3.90
CA ASP A 115 -1.75 -9.85 5.09
C ASP A 115 -0.87 -9.53 6.31
N LEU A 116 -1.30 -8.56 7.12
CA LEU A 116 -0.60 -8.15 8.34
C LEU A 116 -0.63 -9.22 9.43
N ASP A 117 -1.65 -10.06 9.47
CA ASP A 117 -1.73 -11.18 10.43
C ASP A 117 -0.65 -12.23 10.07
N ALA A 118 -0.47 -12.53 8.77
CA ALA A 118 0.60 -13.40 8.30
C ALA A 118 2.00 -12.81 8.57
N VAL A 119 2.23 -11.52 8.29
CA VAL A 119 3.52 -10.85 8.60
C VAL A 119 3.83 -11.00 10.10
N SER A 120 2.86 -10.74 10.97
CA SER A 120 3.05 -10.86 12.40
C SER A 120 3.29 -12.30 12.84
N ALA A 121 2.55 -13.28 12.31
CA ALA A 121 2.66 -14.69 12.69
C ALA A 121 4.00 -15.31 12.29
N LEU A 122 4.56 -14.89 11.16
CA LEU A 122 5.87 -15.35 10.68
C LEU A 122 7.05 -14.66 11.37
N GLY A 123 6.77 -13.69 12.26
CA GLY A 123 7.80 -12.84 12.88
C GLY A 123 8.49 -11.91 11.87
N GLU A 124 7.88 -11.72 10.71
CA GLU A 124 8.36 -10.79 9.68
C GLU A 124 8.10 -9.34 10.09
N GLY A 125 8.56 -8.41 9.24
CA GLY A 125 8.38 -6.97 9.43
C GLY A 125 9.59 -6.30 10.11
N ARG A 126 9.35 -5.15 10.76
CA ARG A 126 10.39 -4.38 11.46
C ARG A 126 11.03 -5.21 12.58
N GLN A 127 12.37 -5.23 12.59
CA GLN A 127 13.21 -5.96 13.55
C GLN A 127 13.95 -4.99 14.50
N ALA A 128 13.24 -4.00 15.03
CA ALA A 128 13.83 -2.98 15.91
C ALA A 128 13.63 -3.35 17.39
N ASP A 129 14.57 -2.92 18.24
CA ASP A 129 14.51 -3.13 19.69
C ASP A 129 13.38 -2.34 20.37
N SER A 130 12.85 -1.31 19.70
CA SER A 130 11.67 -0.56 20.12
C SER A 130 10.90 0.03 18.94
N TYR A 131 9.63 0.32 19.17
CA TYR A 131 8.86 1.22 18.30
C TYR A 131 9.22 2.68 18.58
N PRO A 132 8.91 3.62 17.67
CA PRO A 132 9.06 5.05 17.94
C PRO A 132 8.31 5.49 19.20
N ASP A 133 8.79 6.56 19.85
CA ASP A 133 8.28 7.02 21.14
C ASP A 133 6.77 7.27 21.13
N GLU A 134 6.24 7.91 20.09
CA GLU A 134 4.79 8.17 19.98
C GLU A 134 3.97 6.88 19.88
N THR A 135 4.50 5.85 19.20
CA THR A 135 3.91 4.51 19.16
C THR A 135 3.86 3.89 20.55
N MET A 136 5.00 3.93 21.26
CA MET A 136 5.13 3.37 22.60
C MET A 136 4.21 4.08 23.59
N LYS A 137 4.13 5.41 23.54
CA LYS A 137 3.23 6.23 24.37
C LYS A 137 1.75 5.85 24.15
N GLY A 138 1.34 5.65 22.90
CA GLY A 138 0.00 5.18 22.57
C GLY A 138 -0.32 3.83 23.20
N ILE A 139 0.57 2.85 23.05
CA ILE A 139 0.39 1.50 23.60
C ILE A 139 0.38 1.51 25.13
N ARG A 140 1.33 2.22 25.77
CA ARG A 140 1.40 2.36 27.23
C ARG A 140 0.09 2.93 27.80
N LYS A 141 -0.43 3.98 27.16
CA LYS A 141 -1.70 4.60 27.54
C LYS A 141 -2.87 3.60 27.54
N GLU A 142 -2.98 2.78 26.50
CA GLU A 142 -4.05 1.77 26.41
C GLU A 142 -3.89 0.68 27.49
N LEU A 143 -2.66 0.32 27.83
CA LEU A 143 -2.36 -0.63 28.90
C LEU A 143 -2.53 -0.04 30.32
N GLY A 144 -2.96 1.22 30.46
CA GLY A 144 -3.08 1.90 31.75
C GLY A 144 -1.73 2.22 32.41
N ILE A 145 -0.66 2.26 31.63
CA ILE A 145 0.70 2.63 32.05
C ILE A 145 0.89 4.12 31.76
N ASP A 146 1.65 4.81 32.63
CA ASP A 146 2.08 6.19 32.35
C ASP A 146 2.76 6.25 30.95
N PRO A 147 2.28 7.09 30.01
CA PRO A 147 2.87 7.19 28.66
C PRO A 147 4.38 7.45 28.65
N GLU A 148 4.90 8.15 29.67
CA GLU A 148 6.33 8.48 29.77
C GLU A 148 7.15 7.36 30.47
N SER A 149 6.50 6.35 31.05
CA SER A 149 7.19 5.24 31.74
C SER A 149 7.65 4.16 30.76
N THR A 150 8.93 3.83 30.80
CA THR A 150 9.54 2.71 30.02
C THR A 150 9.52 1.36 30.75
N SER A 151 8.95 1.29 31.96
CA SER A 151 9.02 0.11 32.85
C SER A 151 8.41 -1.19 32.29
N LYS A 152 7.63 -1.09 31.20
CA LYS A 152 6.94 -2.21 30.55
C LYS A 152 7.28 -2.34 29.07
N ASP A 153 8.31 -1.67 28.59
CA ASP A 153 8.67 -1.70 27.18
C ASP A 153 9.03 -3.10 26.71
N SER A 154 9.76 -3.88 27.51
CA SER A 154 10.05 -5.28 27.20
C SER A 154 8.80 -6.14 27.06
N TYR A 155 7.74 -5.86 27.83
CA TYR A 155 6.45 -6.53 27.67
C TYR A 155 5.78 -6.12 26.36
N ILE A 156 5.75 -4.82 26.04
CA ILE A 156 5.19 -4.31 24.78
C ILE A 156 5.90 -4.96 23.58
N MET A 157 7.22 -5.07 23.62
CA MET A 157 8.02 -5.67 22.55
C MET A 157 7.88 -7.20 22.46
N SER A 158 7.36 -7.85 23.50
CA SER A 158 7.04 -9.28 23.48
C SER A 158 5.67 -9.59 22.85
N LEU A 159 4.83 -8.56 22.65
CA LEU A 159 3.54 -8.72 21.98
C LEU A 159 3.75 -9.01 20.49
N SER A 160 2.77 -9.69 19.89
CA SER A 160 2.73 -9.77 18.43
C SER A 160 2.58 -8.38 17.82
N LYS A 161 3.07 -8.18 16.60
CA LYS A 161 2.93 -6.90 15.89
C LYS A 161 1.46 -6.50 15.73
N VAL A 162 0.59 -7.48 15.49
CA VAL A 162 -0.87 -7.27 15.48
C VAL A 162 -1.39 -6.78 16.84
N GLN A 163 -0.98 -7.41 17.95
CA GLN A 163 -1.40 -6.96 19.28
C GLN A 163 -0.91 -5.54 19.60
N ALA A 164 0.33 -5.20 19.23
CA ALA A 164 0.86 -3.86 19.42
C ALA A 164 0.08 -2.81 18.60
N MET A 165 -0.21 -3.10 17.34
CA MET A 165 -1.04 -2.24 16.49
C MET A 165 -2.46 -2.10 17.03
N ASP A 166 -3.08 -3.18 17.50
CA ASP A 166 -4.45 -3.17 18.01
C ASP A 166 -4.57 -2.31 19.29
N LEU A 167 -3.59 -2.41 20.19
CA LEU A 167 -3.50 -1.55 21.38
C LEU A 167 -3.30 -0.09 20.98
N TYR A 168 -2.45 0.19 19.99
CA TYR A 168 -2.25 1.55 19.50
C TYR A 168 -3.54 2.16 18.93
N ILE A 169 -4.26 1.41 18.08
CA ILE A 169 -5.54 1.86 17.50
C ILE A 169 -6.58 2.09 18.59
N ALA A 170 -6.63 1.22 19.61
CA ALA A 170 -7.56 1.38 20.74
C ALA A 170 -7.29 2.68 21.53
N ALA A 171 -6.02 3.02 21.74
CA ALA A 171 -5.57 4.20 22.49
C ALA A 171 -6.05 5.54 21.91
N PHE A 172 -6.30 5.58 20.60
CA PHE A 172 -6.79 6.78 19.92
C PHE A 172 -8.21 7.14 20.34
N GLY A 173 -9.01 6.16 20.80
CA GLY A 173 -10.36 6.37 21.35
C GLY A 173 -11.40 6.92 20.35
N LYS A 174 -10.95 7.48 19.22
CA LYS A 174 -11.68 8.18 18.16
C LYS A 174 -11.46 7.47 16.81
N LYS A 175 -12.01 8.06 15.75
CA LYS A 175 -11.80 7.63 14.36
C LYS A 175 -10.33 7.85 13.96
N ILE A 176 -9.62 6.77 13.63
CA ILE A 176 -8.27 6.81 13.05
C ILE A 176 -8.37 7.19 11.56
N SER A 177 -7.50 8.07 11.08
CA SER A 177 -7.42 8.41 9.65
C SER A 177 -6.65 7.34 8.88
N GLY A 178 -6.78 7.31 7.56
CA GLY A 178 -5.97 6.42 6.73
C GLY A 178 -4.48 6.73 6.84
N GLU A 179 -4.09 8.01 6.87
CA GLU A 179 -2.71 8.47 7.11
C GLU A 179 -2.13 7.92 8.42
N GLU A 180 -2.86 8.06 9.54
CA GLU A 180 -2.41 7.57 10.85
C GLU A 180 -2.28 6.04 10.84
N LEU A 181 -3.19 5.36 10.14
CA LEU A 181 -3.12 3.90 9.99
C LEU A 181 -1.90 3.47 9.15
N ARG A 182 -1.56 4.19 8.08
CA ARG A 182 -0.33 3.93 7.31
C ARG A 182 0.92 4.18 8.13
N LEU A 183 0.93 5.24 8.94
CA LEU A 183 2.03 5.55 9.84
C LEU A 183 2.27 4.40 10.83
N ILE A 184 1.25 3.95 11.56
CA ILE A 184 1.42 2.86 12.54
C ILE A 184 1.83 1.55 11.87
N ILE A 185 1.29 1.25 10.69
CA ILE A 185 1.70 0.06 9.92
C ILE A 185 3.19 0.13 9.57
N ASN A 186 3.68 1.28 9.12
CA ASN A 186 5.10 1.45 8.85
C ASN A 186 5.95 1.33 10.13
N GLN A 187 5.51 1.92 11.25
CA GLN A 187 6.25 1.90 12.51
C GLN A 187 6.33 0.51 13.14
N VAL A 188 5.26 -0.29 13.04
CA VAL A 188 5.18 -1.62 13.66
C VAL A 188 5.67 -2.72 12.71
N PHE A 189 5.26 -2.66 11.44
CA PHE A 189 5.54 -3.71 10.46
C PHE A 189 6.69 -3.35 9.51
N GLY A 190 7.12 -2.09 9.43
CA GLY A 190 8.13 -1.65 8.46
C GLY A 190 7.62 -1.66 7.02
N ILE A 191 6.29 -1.52 6.84
CA ILE A 191 5.64 -1.56 5.53
C ILE A 191 5.21 -0.14 5.15
N ASN A 192 5.86 0.42 4.13
CA ASN A 192 5.56 1.75 3.62
C ASN A 192 4.43 1.70 2.58
N LEU A 193 3.18 1.82 3.03
CA LEU A 193 2.01 1.78 2.16
C LEU A 193 1.94 2.93 1.15
N ASP A 194 2.43 4.13 1.52
CA ASP A 194 2.53 5.25 0.57
C ASP A 194 3.53 4.94 -0.55
N GLY A 195 4.69 4.40 -0.19
CA GLY A 195 5.68 3.93 -1.15
C GLY A 195 5.14 2.85 -2.07
N ILE A 196 4.42 1.86 -1.53
CA ILE A 196 3.80 0.77 -2.30
C ILE A 196 2.74 1.29 -3.26
N SER A 197 1.92 2.24 -2.84
CA SER A 197 0.95 2.89 -3.74
C SER A 197 1.66 3.69 -4.84
N GLY A 198 2.82 4.29 -4.54
CA GLY A 198 3.66 4.94 -5.56
C GLY A 198 4.26 3.99 -6.60
N LEU A 199 4.30 2.68 -6.33
CA LEU A 199 4.74 1.66 -7.30
C LEU A 199 3.64 1.29 -8.30
N GLU A 200 2.41 1.77 -8.09
CA GLU A 200 1.33 1.57 -9.05
C GLU A 200 1.75 2.19 -10.38
N LYS A 201 1.73 1.39 -11.45
CA LYS A 201 2.17 1.74 -12.81
C LYS A 201 3.70 1.83 -13.01
N ALA A 202 4.51 1.60 -11.97
CA ALA A 202 5.96 1.51 -12.11
C ALA A 202 6.43 0.23 -12.82
N ARG A 203 5.52 -0.75 -13.03
CA ARG A 203 5.79 -2.07 -13.61
C ARG A 203 6.87 -2.85 -12.86
N VAL A 204 6.84 -2.75 -11.54
CA VAL A 204 7.74 -3.47 -10.64
C VAL A 204 6.92 -4.40 -9.77
N SER A 205 7.23 -5.69 -9.81
CA SER A 205 6.75 -6.62 -8.80
C SER A 205 7.64 -6.55 -7.57
N LEU A 206 7.05 -6.49 -6.39
CA LEU A 206 7.77 -6.49 -5.11
C LEU A 206 7.35 -7.71 -4.30
N TYR A 207 8.30 -8.59 -4.04
CA TYR A 207 8.16 -9.65 -3.05
C TYR A 207 8.90 -9.26 -1.78
N SER A 208 8.21 -9.19 -0.66
CA SER A 208 8.79 -8.85 0.63
C SER A 208 7.95 -9.42 1.75
N LYS A 209 8.57 -9.67 2.91
CA LYS A 209 7.89 -10.24 4.09
C LYS A 209 7.15 -11.54 3.77
N ASN A 210 7.78 -12.38 2.94
CA ASN A 210 7.27 -13.67 2.50
C ASN A 210 5.91 -13.62 1.76
N GLN A 211 5.63 -12.52 1.05
CA GLN A 211 4.45 -12.37 0.22
C GLN A 211 4.67 -11.39 -0.93
N TRP A 212 3.80 -11.47 -1.94
CA TRP A 212 3.73 -10.46 -2.99
C TRP A 212 3.07 -9.19 -2.44
N ILE A 213 3.82 -8.11 -2.38
CA ILE A 213 3.34 -6.80 -1.95
C ILE A 213 2.70 -6.05 -3.13
N THR A 214 3.31 -6.17 -4.31
CA THR A 214 2.70 -5.77 -5.58
C THR A 214 3.16 -6.74 -6.66
N GLN A 215 2.25 -7.14 -7.53
CA GLN A 215 2.54 -7.99 -8.66
C GLN A 215 1.45 -7.82 -9.71
N THR A 216 1.84 -7.60 -10.96
CA THR A 216 0.98 -7.69 -12.12
C THR A 216 1.61 -8.59 -13.18
N ASP A 217 0.79 -9.12 -14.07
CA ASP A 217 1.21 -9.91 -15.23
C ASP A 217 2.00 -9.11 -16.27
N ARG A 218 2.01 -7.77 -16.16
CA ARG A 218 2.74 -6.85 -17.05
C ARG A 218 3.91 -6.15 -16.38
N ASP A 219 4.24 -6.51 -15.14
CA ASP A 219 5.44 -6.00 -14.50
C ASP A 219 6.67 -6.46 -15.27
N LEU A 220 7.71 -5.63 -15.28
CA LEU A 220 8.92 -5.83 -16.06
C LEU A 220 10.08 -6.38 -15.22
N VAL A 221 10.15 -5.95 -13.96
CA VAL A 221 11.25 -6.30 -13.05
C VAL A 221 10.66 -6.78 -11.73
N VAL A 222 11.25 -7.82 -11.16
CA VAL A 222 10.98 -8.24 -9.79
C VAL A 222 12.06 -7.69 -8.88
N VAL A 223 11.65 -7.08 -7.77
CA VAL A 223 12.48 -6.82 -6.61
C VAL A 223 12.03 -7.77 -5.51
N HIS A 224 12.94 -8.61 -5.04
CA HIS A 224 12.66 -9.62 -4.02
C HIS A 224 13.55 -9.35 -2.82
N THR A 225 12.96 -9.22 -1.63
CA THR A 225 13.70 -9.13 -0.37
C THR A 225 13.57 -10.43 0.41
N GLY A 226 14.70 -10.93 0.92
CA GLY A 226 14.67 -12.06 1.82
C GLY A 226 14.23 -11.66 3.23
N ARG A 227 14.34 -12.61 4.15
CA ARG A 227 13.87 -12.47 5.52
C ARG A 227 14.54 -11.30 6.23
N GLY A 228 13.74 -10.46 6.89
CA GLY A 228 14.24 -9.26 7.59
C GLY A 228 14.82 -8.17 6.68
N ASP A 229 14.64 -8.28 5.36
CA ASP A 229 15.29 -7.43 4.34
C ASP A 229 16.82 -7.38 4.48
N VAL A 230 17.44 -8.50 4.85
CA VAL A 230 18.90 -8.59 4.94
C VAL A 230 19.55 -8.64 3.56
N ASP A 231 18.86 -9.27 2.61
CA ASP A 231 19.27 -9.41 1.24
C ASP A 231 18.15 -9.04 0.26
N VAL A 232 18.59 -8.68 -0.95
CA VAL A 232 17.75 -8.21 -2.04
C VAL A 232 18.26 -8.82 -3.33
N TRP A 233 17.35 -9.32 -4.16
CA TRP A 233 17.67 -9.68 -5.53
C TRP A 233 16.69 -9.15 -6.55
N ILE A 234 17.21 -8.88 -7.74
CA ILE A 234 16.53 -8.19 -8.81
C ILE A 234 16.74 -8.96 -10.10
N TYR A 235 15.63 -9.27 -10.78
CA TYR A 235 15.62 -10.09 -11.97
C TYR A 235 14.45 -9.72 -12.90
N PRO A 236 14.57 -9.96 -14.22
CA PRO A 236 13.50 -9.65 -15.16
C PRO A 236 12.32 -10.62 -15.00
N THR A 237 11.10 -10.14 -15.27
CA THR A 237 9.91 -10.99 -15.33
C THR A 237 9.85 -11.77 -16.65
N ALA A 238 9.00 -12.80 -16.71
CA ALA A 238 8.71 -13.49 -17.96
C ALA A 238 8.14 -12.53 -19.04
N TYR A 239 7.29 -11.59 -18.63
CA TYR A 239 6.71 -10.58 -19.52
C TYR A 239 7.79 -9.68 -20.15
N PHE A 240 8.76 -9.21 -19.36
CA PHE A 240 9.89 -8.45 -19.88
C PHE A 240 10.69 -9.25 -20.91
N LYS A 241 11.01 -10.52 -20.60
CA LYS A 241 11.75 -11.40 -21.52
C LYS A 241 11.00 -11.59 -22.83
N GLU A 242 9.68 -11.82 -22.78
CA GLU A 242 8.83 -11.97 -23.96
C GLU A 242 8.80 -10.70 -24.81
N LYS A 243 8.61 -9.53 -24.20
CA LYS A 243 8.43 -8.26 -24.93
C LYS A 243 9.72 -7.68 -25.50
N THR A 244 10.86 -7.95 -24.86
CA THR A 244 12.15 -7.37 -25.27
C THR A 244 13.06 -8.36 -25.97
N GLY A 245 12.84 -9.67 -25.80
CA GLY A 245 13.76 -10.73 -26.22
C GLY A 245 15.00 -10.87 -25.33
N LEU A 246 15.21 -9.97 -24.37
CA LEU A 246 16.34 -10.00 -23.45
C LEU A 246 16.13 -11.07 -22.38
N GLN A 247 17.15 -11.89 -22.12
CA GLN A 247 17.09 -12.90 -21.06
C GLN A 247 17.46 -12.35 -19.68
N GLU A 248 18.18 -11.23 -19.65
CA GLU A 248 18.70 -10.57 -18.45
C GLU A 248 18.11 -9.16 -18.28
N LEU A 249 18.40 -8.52 -17.15
CA LEU A 249 18.10 -7.10 -16.94
C LEU A 249 18.77 -6.22 -18.00
N PRO A 250 18.18 -5.05 -18.35
CA PRO A 250 18.81 -4.08 -19.25
C PRO A 250 20.24 -3.73 -18.80
N PRO A 251 21.25 -3.67 -19.69
CA PRO A 251 22.63 -3.34 -19.31
C PRO A 251 22.75 -2.06 -18.48
N VAL A 252 21.94 -1.04 -18.78
CA VAL A 252 21.89 0.22 -18.01
C VAL A 252 21.45 -0.03 -16.56
N LEU A 253 20.47 -0.90 -16.32
CA LEU A 253 20.06 -1.27 -14.97
C LEU A 253 21.15 -2.09 -14.28
N GLN A 254 21.78 -3.03 -14.99
CA GLN A 254 22.88 -3.83 -14.45
C GLN A 254 24.02 -2.93 -13.92
N GLU A 255 24.44 -1.92 -14.69
CA GLU A 255 25.49 -0.98 -14.25
C GLU A 255 25.06 -0.11 -13.06
N LYS A 256 23.81 0.39 -13.05
CA LYS A 256 23.25 1.10 -11.89
C LYS A 256 23.27 0.22 -10.64
N LEU A 257 22.91 -1.07 -10.75
CA LEU A 257 22.91 -2.02 -9.63
C LEU A 257 24.33 -2.34 -9.15
N LYS A 258 25.29 -2.58 -10.06
CA LYS A 258 26.70 -2.78 -9.70
C LYS A 258 27.26 -1.59 -8.95
N ALA A 259 26.94 -0.36 -9.37
CA ALA A 259 27.35 0.86 -8.69
C ALA A 259 26.79 0.99 -7.26
N LEU A 260 25.64 0.36 -6.98
CA LEU A 260 25.06 0.25 -5.64
C LEU A 260 25.66 -0.91 -4.82
N GLY A 261 26.53 -1.73 -5.41
CA GLY A 261 27.16 -2.86 -4.74
C GLY A 261 26.48 -4.22 -4.97
N PHE A 262 25.52 -4.32 -5.90
CA PHE A 262 24.98 -5.62 -6.29
C PHE A 262 26.00 -6.40 -7.12
N THR A 263 25.96 -7.72 -6.98
CA THR A 263 26.74 -8.67 -7.79
C THR A 263 25.80 -9.64 -8.47
N TYR A 264 26.14 -10.10 -9.68
CA TYR A 264 25.33 -11.12 -10.34
C TYR A 264 25.57 -12.48 -9.68
N ASN A 265 24.49 -13.18 -9.34
CA ASN A 265 24.51 -14.51 -8.75
C ASN A 265 23.94 -15.51 -9.75
N GLU A 266 24.82 -16.37 -10.30
CA GLU A 266 24.45 -17.37 -11.32
C GLU A 266 23.44 -18.41 -10.81
N GLN A 267 23.46 -18.73 -9.51
CA GLN A 267 22.53 -19.71 -8.93
C GLN A 267 21.10 -19.16 -8.85
N LEU A 268 20.98 -17.85 -8.61
CA LEU A 268 19.69 -17.17 -8.52
C LEU A 268 19.23 -16.59 -9.88
N ASP A 269 20.11 -16.55 -10.89
CA ASP A 269 19.91 -15.81 -12.13
C ASP A 269 19.45 -14.36 -11.87
N ALA A 270 20.13 -13.68 -10.94
CA ALA A 270 19.70 -12.38 -10.45
C ALA A 270 20.86 -11.50 -9.99
N PHE A 271 20.65 -10.19 -10.02
CA PHE A 271 21.52 -9.25 -9.29
C PHE A 271 21.18 -9.31 -7.82
N TYR A 272 22.15 -9.70 -6.99
CA TYR A 272 22.00 -9.97 -5.57
C TYR A 272 22.85 -9.01 -4.73
N TYR A 273 22.29 -8.57 -3.62
CA TYR A 273 22.97 -7.83 -2.56
C TYR A 273 22.60 -8.45 -1.21
N ALA A 274 23.59 -8.62 -0.35
CA ALA A 274 23.38 -8.96 1.05
C ALA A 274 24.17 -8.01 1.94
N ASN A 275 23.58 -7.61 3.05
CA ASN A 275 24.30 -6.88 4.08
C ASN A 275 25.30 -7.82 4.78
N ASP A 276 26.58 -7.45 4.76
CA ASP A 276 27.70 -8.21 5.33
C ASP A 276 27.56 -8.46 6.84
N LYS A 277 26.81 -7.59 7.54
CA LYS A 277 26.55 -7.70 8.99
C LYS A 277 25.29 -8.51 9.31
N GLY A 278 24.58 -9.03 8.30
CA GLY A 278 23.32 -9.73 8.50
C GLY A 278 22.18 -8.86 9.06
N VAL A 279 22.32 -7.53 8.95
CA VAL A 279 21.29 -6.57 9.39
C VAL A 279 20.47 -6.10 8.20
N SER A 280 19.24 -5.67 8.48
CA SER A 280 18.34 -5.13 7.45
C SER A 280 19.03 -4.02 6.64
N VAL A 281 18.82 -4.00 5.33
CA VAL A 281 19.32 -2.92 4.48
C VAL A 281 18.66 -1.59 4.88
N SER A 282 19.42 -0.50 4.83
CA SER A 282 18.90 0.82 5.23
C SER A 282 17.80 1.31 4.29
N ASP A 283 16.88 2.13 4.81
CA ASP A 283 15.82 2.72 3.98
C ASP A 283 16.37 3.58 2.84
N ALA A 284 17.51 4.25 3.04
CA ALA A 284 18.21 4.99 2.00
C ALA A 284 18.66 4.08 0.85
N PHE A 285 19.23 2.91 1.19
CA PHE A 285 19.63 1.91 0.21
C PHE A 285 18.41 1.33 -0.53
N LYS A 286 17.31 1.03 0.17
CA LYS A 286 16.04 0.60 -0.44
C LYS A 286 15.55 1.64 -1.44
N GLY A 287 15.56 2.91 -1.06
CA GLY A 287 15.16 4.03 -1.90
C GLY A 287 16.02 4.16 -3.17
N GLN A 288 17.35 4.07 -3.04
CA GLN A 288 18.27 4.11 -4.17
C GLN A 288 18.06 2.94 -5.14
N THR A 289 17.88 1.73 -4.58
CA THR A 289 17.63 0.51 -5.37
C THR A 289 16.33 0.64 -6.17
N MET A 290 15.23 1.01 -5.52
CA MET A 290 13.95 1.22 -6.20
C MET A 290 14.03 2.34 -7.23
N GLY A 291 14.71 3.45 -6.91
CA GLY A 291 14.90 4.56 -7.84
C GLY A 291 15.67 4.15 -9.10
N ALA A 292 16.70 3.31 -8.97
CA ALA A 292 17.44 2.77 -10.11
C ALA A 292 16.55 1.92 -11.03
N VAL A 293 15.72 1.04 -10.45
CA VAL A 293 14.79 0.19 -11.20
C VAL A 293 13.73 1.04 -11.91
N ILE A 294 13.03 1.89 -11.16
CA ILE A 294 11.91 2.70 -11.66
C ILE A 294 12.40 3.67 -12.75
N SER A 295 13.53 4.35 -12.55
CA SER A 295 14.09 5.26 -13.56
C SER A 295 14.42 4.54 -14.86
N THR A 296 15.06 3.36 -14.79
CA THR A 296 15.37 2.61 -16.01
C THR A 296 14.11 2.14 -16.75
N ILE A 297 13.07 1.72 -16.03
CA ILE A 297 11.78 1.37 -16.65
C ILE A 297 11.16 2.60 -17.32
N ALA A 298 11.11 3.73 -16.62
CA ALA A 298 10.50 4.96 -17.14
C ALA A 298 11.25 5.52 -18.36
N GLU A 299 12.58 5.42 -18.40
CA GLU A 299 13.42 5.96 -19.47
C GLU A 299 13.46 5.07 -20.73
N GLY A 300 13.37 3.75 -20.56
CA GLY A 300 13.62 2.80 -21.66
C GLY A 300 12.47 1.86 -22.00
N TYR A 301 11.44 1.76 -21.16
CA TYR A 301 10.44 0.69 -21.24
C TYR A 301 9.01 1.14 -20.87
N SER A 302 8.73 2.45 -20.88
CA SER A 302 7.41 3.01 -20.55
C SER A 302 6.30 2.50 -21.46
N ASP A 303 6.64 2.26 -22.73
CA ASP A 303 5.72 2.00 -23.84
C ASP A 303 5.37 0.52 -24.02
N LEU A 304 5.95 -0.36 -23.20
CA LEU A 304 5.60 -1.79 -23.18
C LEU A 304 4.19 -2.01 -22.62
#